data_AF-A0A521EGN2-F1
#
_entry.id   AF-A0A521EGN2-F1
#
_cell.length_a   1.000
_cell.length_b   1.000
_cell.length_c   1.000
_cell.angle_alpha   90.00
_cell.angle_beta   90.00
_cell.angle_gamma   90.00
#
_symmetry.space_group_name_H-M   'P 1'
#
loop_
_entity.id
_entity.type
_entity.pdbx_description
1 polymer ?
#
loop_
_entity_poly.entity_id
_entity_poly.type
_entity_poly.pdbx_seq_one_letter_code
_entity_poly.pdbx_strand_id
1 'polypeptide(L)' 'MHMFDGMGGGWWMMILWWVIIIAAIVLLVRYATPTGSPPPQKSALDILKERYAKGEISKEEFKEKKKDLLE' A
#
# COMPACT_ATOMS: atom_id res chain seq x y z
N MET A 1 24.79 -16.32 -44.12
CA MET A 1 25.30 -16.11 -42.75
C MET A 1 24.15 -15.65 -41.85
N HIS A 2 23.40 -16.57 -41.25
CA HIS A 2 22.50 -16.26 -40.12
C HIS A 2 22.46 -17.52 -39.25
N MET A 3 23.42 -17.62 -38.34
CA MET A 3 23.44 -18.62 -37.28
C MET A 3 23.26 -17.82 -36.00
N PHE A 4 22.07 -17.82 -35.36
CA PHE A 4 21.87 -17.52 -33.92
C PHE A 4 20.39 -17.52 -33.44
N ASP A 5 19.42 -18.14 -34.14
CA ASP A 5 17.98 -18.02 -33.76
C ASP A 5 17.32 -19.25 -33.11
N GLY A 6 18.10 -20.14 -32.48
CA GLY A 6 17.56 -21.43 -32.00
C GLY A 6 17.29 -21.57 -30.50
N MET A 7 18.01 -20.83 -29.64
CA MET A 7 18.12 -21.18 -28.22
C MET A 7 17.70 -20.07 -27.24
N GLY A 8 17.22 -18.93 -27.75
CA GLY A 8 16.78 -17.79 -26.94
C GLY A 8 15.26 -17.58 -26.93
N GLY A 9 14.58 -17.85 -28.06
CA GLY A 9 13.16 -17.51 -28.24
C GLY A 9 12.21 -18.21 -27.26
N GLY A 10 12.48 -19.47 -26.92
CA GLY A 10 11.65 -20.23 -25.97
C GLY A 10 11.76 -19.71 -24.53
N TRP A 11 12.94 -19.24 -24.12
CA TRP A 11 13.16 -18.74 -22.76
C TRP A 11 12.56 -17.34 -22.56
N TRP A 12 12.65 -16.50 -23.59
CA TRP A 12 11.97 -15.22 -23.62
C TRP A 12 10.45 -15.35 -23.58
N MET A 13 9.88 -16.31 -24.33
CA MET A 13 8.45 -16.58 -24.31
C MET A 13 7.99 -17.05 -22.91
N MET A 14 8.79 -17.89 -22.25
CA MET A 14 8.48 -18.35 -20.89
C MET A 14 8.46 -17.20 -19.89
N ILE A 15 9.47 -16.32 -19.92
CA ILE A 15 9.53 -15.14 -19.05
C ILE A 15 8.35 -14.21 -19.31
N LEU A 16 8.03 -13.94 -20.57
CA LEU A 16 6.91 -13.08 -20.95
C LEU A 16 5.57 -13.64 -20.44
N TRP A 17 5.38 -14.96 -20.49
CA TRP A 17 4.21 -15.63 -19.93
C TRP A 17 4.08 -15.44 -18.42
N TRP A 18 5.18 -15.60 -17.68
CA TRP A 18 5.22 -15.34 -16.23
C TRP A 18 4.96 -13.87 -15.89
N VAL A 19 5.49 -12.93 -16.67
CA VAL A 19 5.25 -11.49 -16.47
C VAL A 19 3.76 -11.16 -16.62
N ILE A 20 3.08 -11.74 -17.60
CA ILE A 20 1.63 -11.55 -17.78
C ILE A 20 0.85 -12.07 -16.58
N ILE A 21 1.20 -13.25 -16.06
CA ILE A 21 0.56 -13.84 -14.87
C ILE A 21 0.76 -12.94 -13.64
N ILE A 22 1.98 -12.49 -13.40
CA ILE A 22 2.29 -11.61 -12.27
C ILE A 22 1.53 -10.29 -12.41
N ALA A 23 1.50 -9.70 -13.61
CA ALA A 23 0.75 -8.48 -13.87
C ALA A 23 -0.75 -8.66 -13.60
N ALA A 24 -1.33 -9.79 -14.02
CA ALA A 24 -2.72 -10.12 -13.76
C ALA A 24 -3.00 -10.24 -12.26
N ILE A 25 -2.16 -10.94 -11.50
CA ILE A 25 -2.28 -11.07 -10.04
C ILE A 25 -2.17 -9.69 -9.37
N VAL A 26 -1.16 -8.90 -9.76
CA VAL A 26 -0.97 -7.54 -9.20
C VAL A 26 -2.18 -6.67 -9.48
N LEU A 27 -2.73 -6.66 -10.69
CA LEU A 27 -3.95 -5.92 -11.01
C LEU A 27 -5.13 -6.41 -10.19
N LEU A 28 -5.32 -7.72 -10.08
CA LEU A 28 -6.41 -8.32 -9.30
C LEU A 28 -6.29 -7.89 -7.84
N VAL A 29 -5.10 -7.96 -7.23
CA VAL A 29 -4.85 -7.48 -5.88
C VAL A 29 -5.08 -5.97 -5.79
N ARG A 30 -4.63 -5.17 -6.75
CA ARG A 30 -4.77 -3.71 -6.73
C ARG A 30 -6.23 -3.24 -6.86
N TYR A 31 -7.07 -3.98 -7.57
CA TYR A 31 -8.50 -3.68 -7.73
C TYR A 31 -9.37 -4.35 -6.67
N ALA A 32 -9.00 -5.54 -6.19
CA ALA A 32 -9.70 -6.25 -5.13
C ALA A 32 -9.34 -5.76 -3.74
N THR A 33 -8.16 -5.15 -3.57
CA THR A 33 -7.88 -4.31 -2.41
C THR A 33 -8.54 -2.98 -2.70
N PRO A 34 -9.70 -2.64 -2.12
CA PRO A 34 -10.09 -1.25 -2.09
C PRO A 34 -8.90 -0.53 -1.48
N THR A 35 -8.31 0.41 -2.21
CA THR A 35 -7.48 1.47 -1.64
C THR A 35 -8.39 2.31 -0.75
N GLY A 36 -8.92 1.69 0.31
CA GLY A 36 -9.61 2.27 1.42
C GLY A 36 -8.54 2.91 2.27
N SER A 37 -8.27 4.15 1.90
CA SER A 37 -7.35 5.07 2.52
C SER A 37 -5.85 4.77 2.28
N PRO A 38 -5.03 5.82 2.10
CA PRO A 38 -3.58 5.69 2.28
C PRO A 38 -3.30 4.96 3.61
N PRO A 39 -2.18 4.21 3.73
CA PRO A 39 -1.79 3.63 5.02
C PRO A 39 -1.98 4.73 6.05
N PRO A 40 -2.73 4.52 7.15
CA PRO A 40 -3.03 5.59 8.09
C PRO A 40 -1.67 6.13 8.48
N GLN A 41 -1.36 7.30 7.94
CA GLN A 41 -0.17 8.06 8.21
C GLN A 41 -0.39 8.49 9.63
N LYS A 42 -0.16 7.56 10.58
CA LYS A 42 -0.80 7.47 11.91
C LYS A 42 -1.41 8.80 12.23
N SER A 43 -2.69 8.99 11.82
CA SER A 43 -3.27 10.32 11.74
C SER A 43 -2.99 10.98 13.09
N ALA A 44 -2.67 12.26 13.15
CA ALA A 44 -2.33 12.89 14.44
C ALA A 44 -3.37 12.54 15.53
N LEU A 45 -4.62 12.25 15.13
CA LEU A 45 -5.67 11.63 15.92
C LEU A 45 -5.37 10.24 16.53
N ASP A 46 -4.77 9.29 15.82
CA ASP A 46 -4.34 7.98 16.35
C ASP A 46 -3.23 8.14 17.38
N ILE A 47 -2.25 9.01 17.11
CA ILE A 47 -1.18 9.34 18.07
C ILE A 47 -1.77 9.99 19.32
N LEU A 48 -2.75 10.90 19.16
CA LEU A 48 -3.48 11.53 20.26
C LEU A 48 -4.27 10.50 21.08
N LYS A 49 -4.95 9.56 20.40
CA LYS A 49 -5.73 8.51 21.05
C LYS A 49 -4.85 7.56 21.86
N GLU A 50 -3.68 7.20 21.33
CA GLU A 50 -2.71 6.36 22.04
C GLU A 50 -2.21 7.04 23.32
N ARG A 51 -1.88 8.34 23.26
CA ARG A 51 -1.45 9.11 24.45
C ARG A 51 -2.57 9.32 25.46
N TYR A 52 -3.81 9.51 25.01
CA TYR A 52 -4.97 9.57 25.89
C TYR A 52 -5.20 8.24 26.61
N ALA A 53 -5.08 7.11 25.89
CA ALA A 53 -5.19 5.78 26.47
C ALA A 53 -4.06 5.46 27.46
N LYS A 54 -2.85 6.00 27.22
CA LYS A 54 -1.72 5.96 28.16
C LYS A 54 -1.89 6.90 29.36
N GLY A 55 -2.88 7.79 29.34
CA GLY A 55 -3.09 8.80 30.38
C GLY A 55 -2.08 9.96 30.34
N GLU A 56 -1.32 10.10 29.25
CA GLU A 56 -0.30 11.14 29.09
C GLU A 56 -0.90 12.52 28.75
N ILE A 57 -2.16 12.56 28.30
CA ILE A 57 -2.89 13.81 27.99
C ILE A 57 -4.27 13.79 28.65
N SER A 58 -4.78 14.97 29.03
CA SER A 58 -6.11 15.09 29.62
C SER A 58 -7.22 14.97 28.56
N LYS A 59 -8.46 14.73 29.02
CA LYS A 59 -9.64 14.71 28.16
C LYS A 59 -9.90 16.07 27.50
N GLU A 60 -9.58 17.18 28.18
CA GLU A 60 -9.67 18.52 27.62
C GLU A 60 -8.67 18.71 26.47
N GLU A 61 -7.40 18.37 26.68
CA GLU A 61 -6.34 18.49 25.67
C GLU A 61 -6.61 17.63 24.43
N PHE A 62 -7.12 16.41 24.64
CA PHE A 62 -7.53 15.54 23.53
C PHE A 62 -8.65 16.18 22.69
N LYS A 63 -9.59 16.85 23.35
CA LYS A 63 -10.75 17.45 22.69
C LYS A 63 -10.37 18.70 21.89
N GLU A 64 -9.47 19.53 22.41
CA GLU A 64 -8.94 20.70 21.69
C GLU A 64 -8.15 20.29 20.45
N LYS A 65 -7.18 19.38 20.61
CA LYS A 65 -6.35 18.92 19.49
C LYS A 65 -7.14 18.14 18.44
N LYS A 66 -8.19 17.42 18.85
CA LYS A 66 -9.12 16.78 17.90
C LYS A 66 -9.90 17.81 17.09
N LYS A 67 -10.29 18.93 17.69
CA LYS A 67 -11.04 19.99 17.00
C LYS A 67 -10.14 20.71 15.99
N ASP A 68 -8.92 21.03 16.39
CA ASP A 68 -7.90 21.68 15.55
C ASP A 68 -7.54 20.85 14.30
N LEU A 69 -7.52 19.51 14.43
CA LEU A 69 -7.23 18.60 13.31
C LEU A 69 -8.44 18.33 12.39
N LEU A 70 -9.64 18.73 12.78
CA LEU A 70 -10.88 18.56 11.99
C LEU A 70 -11.36 19.86 11.35
N GLU A 71 -10.76 20.99 11.72
CA GLU A 71 -11.01 22.34 11.17
C GLU A 71 -10.04 22.62 10.01
#